data_AF-A0A1I8H226-F1
#
_entry.id   AF-A0A1I8H226-F1
#
_cell.length_a   1.000
_cell.length_b   1.000
_cell.length_c   1.000
_cell.angle_alpha   90.00
_cell.angle_beta   90.00
_cell.angle_gamma   90.00
#
_symmetry.space_group_name_H-M   'P 1'
#
loop_
_entity.id
_entity.type
_entity.pdbx_description
1 polymer ?
#
loop_
_entity_poly.entity_id
_entity_poly.type
_entity_poly.pdbx_seq_one_letter_code
_entity_poly.pdbx_strand_id
1 'polypeptide(L)'
;SLARYVFATGCLISAGDFVPWPGPLDGSRDSRLQHLLLASDPRLPPCAQGPLGSVRFPLLLGATADELAAAQAWSVPAIASMLPIVTDMRRGESLFDLHPELREMVRDQQEQHGSGLAAVTCRLMWLDEDGPSGGAAEVTTVSRPHIHVSHEAGLALPDALESRLRKGRHFTLVSAGGGGHAVSLVPSAVRGVVVTEELPYAARG
;
A
#
# COMPACT_ATOMS: atom_id res chain seq x y z
N SER A 1 8.02 7.91 16.59
CA SER A 1 8.92 6.81 16.18
C SER A 1 8.11 5.66 15.62
N LEU A 2 8.70 4.83 14.75
CA LEU A 2 8.01 3.72 14.09
C LEU A 2 7.51 2.66 15.09
N ALA A 3 8.31 2.32 16.10
CA ALA A 3 7.89 1.38 17.15
C ALA A 3 6.61 1.85 17.87
N ARG A 4 6.52 3.13 18.26
CA ARG A 4 5.29 3.67 18.88
C ARG A 4 4.08 3.54 17.97
N TYR A 5 4.24 3.72 16.66
CA TYR A 5 3.16 3.52 15.70
C TYR A 5 2.69 2.05 15.69
N VAL A 6 3.61 1.09 15.59
CA VAL A 6 3.28 -0.35 15.61
C VAL A 6 2.55 -0.73 16.89
N PHE A 7 3.05 -0.31 18.06
CA PHE A 7 2.42 -0.60 19.35
C PHE A 7 1.07 0.09 19.55
N ALA A 8 0.89 1.32 19.02
CA ALA A 8 -0.36 2.06 19.16
C ALA A 8 -1.46 1.58 18.21
N THR A 9 -1.09 1.08 17.03
CA THR A 9 -2.05 0.72 15.97
C THR A 9 -2.21 -0.78 15.77
N GLY A 10 -1.26 -1.59 16.23
CA GLY A 10 -1.18 -3.01 15.89
C GLY A 10 -0.79 -3.28 14.44
N CYS A 11 -0.49 -2.26 13.64
CA CYS A 11 -0.07 -2.39 12.25
C CYS A 11 1.34 -3.00 12.21
N LEU A 12 1.43 -4.27 11.83
CA LEU A 12 2.69 -4.97 11.66
C LEU A 12 3.44 -4.43 10.44
N ILE A 13 4.77 -4.42 10.54
CA ILE A 13 5.66 -3.99 9.47
C ILE A 13 6.52 -5.17 9.01
N SER A 14 6.62 -5.36 7.70
CA SER A 14 7.26 -6.49 7.04
C SER A 14 8.08 -6.03 5.83
N ALA A 15 8.99 -6.88 5.38
CA ALA A 15 9.68 -6.65 4.10
C ALA A 15 8.64 -6.59 2.96
N GLY A 16 8.74 -5.58 2.10
CA GLY A 16 7.75 -5.25 1.08
C GLY A 16 6.79 -4.11 1.46
N ASP A 17 6.81 -3.67 2.72
CA ASP A 17 6.04 -2.50 3.15
C ASP A 17 6.81 -1.19 2.93
N PHE A 18 6.09 -0.08 3.00
CA PHE A 18 6.67 1.26 2.98
C PHE A 18 6.05 2.10 4.09
N VAL A 19 6.78 3.12 4.55
CA VAL A 19 6.30 4.09 5.53
C VAL A 19 6.51 5.49 4.98
N PRO A 20 5.44 6.19 4.58
CA PRO A 20 5.52 7.61 4.30
C PRO A 20 5.89 8.34 5.60
N TRP A 21 6.94 9.17 5.59
CA TRP A 21 7.33 10.00 6.73
C TRP A 21 6.99 11.47 6.44
N PRO A 22 6.65 12.27 7.46
CA PRO A 22 6.24 13.66 7.26
C PRO A 22 7.40 14.62 6.94
N GLY A 23 8.63 14.14 6.81
CA GLY A 23 9.80 14.97 6.53
C GLY A 23 11.10 14.17 6.61
N PRO A 24 12.27 14.84 6.63
CA PRO A 24 13.58 14.19 6.70
C PRO A 24 13.71 13.23 7.88
N LEU A 25 14.24 12.03 7.63
CA LEU A 25 14.31 10.96 8.65
C LEU A 25 15.22 11.31 9.85
N ASP A 26 16.21 12.19 9.63
CA ASP A 26 17.14 12.68 10.64
C ASP A 26 16.66 13.96 11.35
N GLY A 27 15.47 14.48 10.98
CA GLY A 27 14.94 15.74 11.49
C GLY A 27 15.64 16.99 10.97
N SER A 28 16.54 16.84 9.99
CA SER A 28 17.14 17.97 9.29
C SER A 28 16.10 18.71 8.42
N ARG A 29 16.52 19.81 7.78
CA ARG A 29 15.67 20.56 6.84
C ARG A 29 15.91 20.16 5.39
N ASP A 30 17.07 19.61 5.08
CA ASP A 30 17.59 19.57 3.72
C ASP A 30 17.72 18.14 3.17
N SER A 31 17.68 17.11 4.01
CA SER A 31 17.79 15.74 3.48
C SER A 31 16.59 15.40 2.60
N ARG A 32 16.88 14.82 1.43
CA ARG A 32 15.87 14.31 0.52
C ARG A 32 15.27 12.97 0.96
N LEU A 33 15.89 12.30 1.94
CA LEU A 33 15.41 11.02 2.45
C LEU A 33 14.31 11.25 3.49
N GLN A 34 13.06 11.08 3.05
CA GLN A 34 11.85 11.44 3.79
C GLN A 34 10.87 10.27 3.89
N HIS A 35 11.25 9.08 3.43
CA HIS A 35 10.38 7.90 3.47
C HIS A 35 11.21 6.65 3.78
N LEU A 36 10.53 5.58 4.17
CA LEU A 36 11.16 4.28 4.41
C LEU A 36 10.58 3.22 3.49
N LEU A 37 11.45 2.44 2.87
CA LEU A 37 11.10 1.15 2.25
C LEU A 37 11.62 0.02 3.13
N LEU A 38 10.80 -1.02 3.32
CA LEU A 38 11.16 -2.16 4.14
C LEU A 38 11.64 -3.31 3.25
N ALA A 39 12.86 -3.76 3.50
CA ALA A 39 13.50 -4.84 2.76
C ALA A 39 13.86 -6.01 3.69
N SER A 40 14.18 -7.16 3.11
CA SER A 40 14.88 -8.21 3.85
C SER A 40 16.34 -7.78 4.07
N ASP A 41 16.86 -7.86 5.30
CA ASP A 41 18.28 -7.60 5.53
C ASP A 41 19.12 -8.78 4.98
N PRO A 42 20.03 -8.55 4.01
CA PRO A 42 20.83 -9.62 3.43
C PRO A 42 21.86 -10.23 4.40
N ARG A 43 22.13 -9.58 5.54
CA ARG A 43 23.10 -10.01 6.54
C ARG A 43 22.47 -10.77 7.69
N LEU A 44 21.14 -10.80 7.79
CA LEU A 44 20.41 -11.48 8.84
C LEU A 44 19.58 -12.64 8.26
N PRO A 45 19.33 -13.71 9.05
CA PRO A 45 18.41 -14.75 8.62
C PRO A 45 17.01 -14.14 8.41
N PRO A 46 16.24 -14.61 7.39
CA PRO A 46 14.89 -14.11 7.14
C PRO A 46 13.96 -14.25 8.35
N CYS A 47 14.22 -15.27 9.18
CA CYS A 47 13.51 -15.53 10.41
C CYS A 47 14.42 -16.27 11.41
N ALA A 48 14.46 -15.82 12.65
CA ALA A 48 15.09 -16.50 13.76
C ALA A 48 14.04 -17.14 14.67
N GLN A 49 14.31 -18.35 15.16
CA GLN A 49 13.44 -19.04 16.12
C GLN A 49 13.90 -18.76 17.54
N GLY A 50 12.96 -18.44 18.42
CA GLY A 50 13.17 -18.26 19.85
C GLY A 50 12.12 -18.99 20.69
N PRO A 51 12.32 -19.09 22.00
CA PRO A 51 11.41 -19.82 22.90
C PRO A 51 10.00 -19.22 22.97
N LEU A 52 9.84 -17.94 22.59
CA LEU A 52 8.56 -17.23 22.57
C LEU A 52 7.98 -17.08 21.16
N GLY A 53 8.55 -17.77 20.16
CA GLY A 53 8.11 -17.73 18.77
C GLY A 53 9.19 -17.22 17.83
N SER A 54 8.75 -16.74 16.66
CA SER A 54 9.63 -16.40 15.55
C SER A 54 9.83 -14.89 15.41
N VAL A 55 11.06 -14.45 15.14
CA VAL A 55 11.41 -13.04 14.93
C VAL A 55 11.87 -12.84 13.48
N ARG A 56 11.42 -11.76 12.85
CA ARG A 56 11.87 -11.31 11.52
C ARG A 56 12.58 -9.97 11.64
N PHE A 57 13.47 -9.69 10.71
CA PHE A 57 14.33 -8.50 10.72
C PHE A 57 14.16 -7.67 9.44
N PRO A 58 13.07 -6.91 9.30
CA PRO A 58 12.94 -5.99 8.17
C PRO A 58 13.98 -4.86 8.29
N LEU A 59 14.78 -4.68 7.25
CA LEU A 59 15.71 -3.56 7.10
C LEU A 59 14.94 -2.32 6.66
N LEU A 60 15.19 -1.20 7.35
CA LEU A 60 14.65 0.11 6.96
C LEU A 60 15.62 0.80 6.01
N LEU A 61 15.17 1.14 4.82
CA LEU A 61 15.94 1.87 3.81
C LEU A 61 15.37 3.28 3.63
N GLY A 62 16.21 4.31 3.79
CA GLY A 62 15.81 5.69 3.53
C GLY A 62 15.64 5.97 2.04
N ALA A 63 14.46 6.46 1.68
CA ALA A 63 14.04 6.70 0.30
C ALA A 63 13.62 8.15 0.08
N THR A 64 13.84 8.63 -1.14
CA THR A 64 13.30 9.89 -1.65
C THR A 64 11.81 9.75 -2.01
N ALA A 65 11.14 10.86 -2.29
CA ALA A 65 9.71 10.86 -2.65
C ALA A 65 9.43 10.13 -3.98
N ASP A 66 10.31 10.27 -4.97
CA ASP A 66 10.19 9.59 -6.27
C ASP A 66 10.49 8.09 -6.18
N GLU A 67 11.40 7.68 -5.30
CA GLU A 67 11.63 6.26 -4.98
C GLU A 67 10.44 5.62 -4.28
N LEU A 68 9.82 6.32 -3.33
CA LEU A 68 8.57 5.86 -2.73
C LEU A 68 7.46 5.76 -3.78
N ALA A 69 7.30 6.76 -4.64
CA ALA A 69 6.28 6.77 -5.68
C ALA A 69 6.46 5.59 -6.64
N ALA A 70 7.69 5.31 -7.09
CA ALA A 70 7.97 4.15 -7.94
C ALA A 70 7.71 2.81 -7.23
N ALA A 71 8.03 2.73 -5.93
CA ALA A 71 7.77 1.54 -5.11
C ALA A 71 6.26 1.26 -4.98
N GLN A 72 5.45 2.31 -4.85
CA GLN A 72 3.99 2.22 -4.82
C GLN A 72 3.38 1.91 -6.20
N ALA A 73 3.95 2.46 -7.26
CA ALA A 73 3.50 2.23 -8.63
C ALA A 73 3.71 0.78 -9.08
N TRP A 74 4.88 0.19 -8.75
CA TRP A 74 5.23 -1.14 -9.19
C TRP A 74 5.45 -2.12 -8.04
N SER A 75 6.57 -2.01 -7.32
CA SER A 75 7.00 -3.03 -6.36
C SER A 75 8.02 -2.48 -5.37
N VAL A 76 7.64 -2.45 -4.09
CA VAL A 76 8.54 -2.08 -3.00
C VAL A 76 9.78 -2.97 -2.94
N PRO A 77 9.68 -4.33 -2.98
CA PRO A 77 10.87 -5.17 -2.99
C PRO A 77 11.81 -4.89 -4.17
N ALA A 78 11.27 -4.57 -5.35
CA ALA A 78 12.08 -4.32 -6.53
C ALA A 78 12.82 -2.98 -6.46
N ILE A 79 12.15 -1.91 -6.02
CA ILE A 79 12.83 -0.62 -5.82
C ILE A 79 13.82 -0.69 -4.66
N ALA A 80 13.44 -1.34 -3.55
CA ALA A 80 14.31 -1.50 -2.39
C ALA A 80 15.60 -2.28 -2.69
N SER A 81 15.58 -3.24 -3.61
CA SER A 81 16.78 -4.00 -3.99
C SER A 81 17.79 -3.20 -4.81
N MET A 82 17.36 -2.06 -5.38
CA MET A 82 18.22 -1.13 -6.12
C MET A 82 18.87 -0.09 -5.20
N LEU A 83 18.35 0.07 -3.98
CA LEU A 83 18.87 1.05 -3.00
C LEU A 83 20.07 0.51 -2.22
N PRO A 84 20.97 1.40 -1.77
CA PRO A 84 22.05 1.00 -0.87
C PRO A 84 21.49 0.56 0.49
N ILE A 85 21.99 -0.57 1.01
CA ILE A 85 21.57 -1.11 2.32
C ILE A 85 21.99 -0.22 3.51
N VAL A 86 23.00 0.64 3.32
CA VAL A 86 23.39 1.67 4.28
C VAL A 86 22.76 2.98 3.81
N THR A 87 21.85 3.51 4.62
CA THR A 87 21.20 4.80 4.35
C THR A 87 22.16 5.95 4.67
N ASP A 88 22.57 6.70 3.65
CA ASP A 88 23.31 7.95 3.79
C ASP A 88 22.34 9.14 3.73
N MET A 89 22.15 9.83 4.86
CA MET A 89 21.26 11.00 4.96
C MET A 89 21.70 12.20 4.11
N ARG A 90 22.94 12.19 3.61
CA ARG A 90 23.48 13.21 2.70
C ARG A 90 23.23 12.89 1.24
N ARG A 91 22.58 11.76 0.93
CA ARG A 91 22.25 11.38 -0.44
C ARG A 91 21.32 12.41 -1.08
N GLY A 92 21.91 13.19 -1.99
CA GLY A 92 21.25 14.29 -2.69
C GLY A 92 20.59 13.91 -4.00
N GLU A 93 20.81 12.69 -4.52
CA GLU A 93 20.29 12.18 -5.78
C GLU A 93 19.49 10.89 -5.55
N SER A 94 18.35 10.76 -6.22
CA SER A 94 17.55 9.53 -6.21
C SER A 94 18.10 8.50 -7.21
N LEU A 95 17.58 7.28 -7.16
CA LEU A 95 17.79 6.28 -8.20
C LEU A 95 17.50 6.82 -9.61
N PHE A 96 16.48 7.66 -9.76
CA PHE A 96 16.03 8.17 -11.05
C PHE A 96 16.75 9.45 -11.50
N ASP A 97 17.45 10.11 -10.59
CA ASP A 97 18.39 11.18 -10.94
C ASP A 97 19.66 10.57 -11.54
N LEU A 98 20.16 9.50 -10.90
CA LEU A 98 21.34 8.76 -11.36
C LEU A 98 21.08 7.90 -12.60
N HIS A 99 19.90 7.29 -12.68
CA HIS A 99 19.50 6.34 -13.72
C HIS A 99 18.09 6.68 -14.26
N PRO A 100 17.95 7.72 -15.10
CA PRO A 100 16.66 8.14 -15.64
C PRO A 100 15.89 7.04 -16.39
N GLU A 101 16.60 6.10 -17.01
CA GLU A 101 16.07 4.93 -17.73
C GLU A 101 15.19 4.03 -16.84
N LEU A 102 15.41 4.04 -15.52
CA LEU A 102 14.61 3.24 -14.59
C LEU A 102 13.14 3.68 -14.58
N ARG A 103 12.82 4.93 -14.98
CA ARG A 103 11.43 5.39 -15.06
C ARG A 103 10.62 4.59 -16.08
N GLU A 104 11.20 4.36 -17.26
CA GLU A 104 10.56 3.56 -18.31
C GLU A 104 10.49 2.10 -17.89
N MET A 105 11.56 1.56 -17.31
CA MET A 105 11.55 0.20 -16.77
C MET A 105 10.45 0.00 -15.72
N VAL A 106 10.26 0.92 -14.77
CA VAL A 106 9.18 0.84 -13.78
C VAL A 106 7.81 0.82 -14.44
N ARG A 107 7.58 1.70 -15.43
CA ARG A 107 6.32 1.76 -16.18
C ARG A 107 6.06 0.45 -16.91
N ASP A 108 7.04 -0.07 -17.65
CA ASP A 108 6.90 -1.29 -18.44
C ASP A 108 6.66 -2.50 -17.53
N GLN A 109 7.35 -2.56 -16.38
CA GLN A 109 7.15 -3.61 -15.40
C GLN A 109 5.78 -3.51 -14.71
N GLN A 110 5.30 -2.31 -14.42
CA GLN A 110 3.93 -2.10 -13.92
C GLN A 110 2.90 -2.49 -15.00
N GLU A 111 3.13 -2.19 -16.27
CA GLU A 111 2.19 -2.58 -17.33
C GLU A 111 2.13 -4.10 -17.49
N GLN A 112 3.27 -4.79 -17.42
CA GLN A 112 3.36 -6.24 -17.57
C GLN A 112 2.86 -6.99 -16.33
N HIS A 113 3.38 -6.63 -15.15
CA HIS A 113 3.18 -7.37 -13.90
C HIS A 113 2.21 -6.69 -12.92
N GLY A 114 1.80 -5.46 -13.20
CA GLY A 114 0.94 -4.63 -12.36
C GLY A 114 1.58 -4.20 -11.03
N SER A 115 0.79 -3.60 -10.15
CA SER A 115 1.26 -3.03 -8.89
C SER A 115 1.17 -4.01 -7.70
N GLY A 116 2.16 -3.95 -6.82
CA GLY A 116 2.14 -4.58 -5.50
C GLY A 116 1.21 -3.88 -4.50
N LEU A 117 0.83 -2.63 -4.74
CA LEU A 117 0.01 -1.83 -3.83
C LEU A 117 -1.43 -2.37 -3.79
N ALA A 118 -1.80 -3.00 -2.67
CA ALA A 118 -3.11 -3.61 -2.50
C ALA A 118 -4.15 -2.64 -1.92
N ALA A 119 -3.71 -1.60 -1.22
CA ALA A 119 -4.62 -0.67 -0.56
C ALA A 119 -4.01 0.73 -0.41
N VAL A 120 -4.89 1.73 -0.28
CA VAL A 120 -4.52 3.09 0.08
C VAL A 120 -5.45 3.61 1.17
N THR A 121 -4.89 4.39 2.09
CA THR A 121 -5.66 5.10 3.11
C THR A 121 -6.07 6.47 2.58
N CYS A 122 -7.37 6.77 2.58
CA CYS A 122 -7.90 8.02 2.05
C CYS A 122 -9.12 8.52 2.83
N ARG A 123 -9.55 9.77 2.56
CA ARG A 123 -10.91 10.17 2.97
C ARG A 123 -11.90 9.42 2.09
N LEU A 124 -12.74 8.61 2.72
CA LEU A 124 -13.66 7.69 2.08
C LEU A 124 -14.99 7.75 2.81
N MET A 125 -16.07 7.79 2.04
CA MET A 125 -17.44 7.67 2.51
C MET A 125 -18.24 6.95 1.43
N TRP A 126 -19.19 6.11 1.83
CA TRP A 126 -20.08 5.43 0.91
C TRP A 126 -21.50 5.35 1.49
N LEU A 127 -22.49 5.29 0.61
CA LEU A 127 -23.90 5.25 0.95
C LEU A 127 -24.59 4.24 0.02
N ASP A 128 -25.64 3.57 0.51
CA ASP A 128 -26.61 2.91 -0.38
C ASP A 128 -27.71 3.92 -0.71
N GLU A 129 -27.80 4.35 -1.97
CA GLU A 129 -28.76 5.40 -2.36
C GLU A 129 -30.22 4.96 -2.25
N ASP A 130 -30.48 3.64 -2.26
CA ASP A 130 -31.82 3.08 -2.07
C ASP A 130 -32.15 2.85 -0.58
N GLY A 131 -31.23 3.17 0.32
CA GLY A 131 -31.34 2.92 1.76
C GLY A 131 -30.92 1.49 2.13
N PRO A 132 -30.67 1.22 3.43
CA PRO A 132 -30.20 -0.08 3.88
C PRO A 132 -31.20 -1.19 3.53
N SER A 133 -30.82 -2.01 2.55
CA SER A 133 -31.60 -3.15 2.07
C SER A 133 -31.32 -4.40 2.93
N GLY A 134 -31.60 -4.33 4.24
CA GLY A 134 -31.38 -5.49 5.12
C GLY A 134 -31.47 -5.18 6.61
N GLY A 135 -32.10 -6.08 7.37
CA GLY A 135 -31.99 -6.11 8.83
C GLY A 135 -30.57 -6.45 9.30
N ALA A 136 -30.38 -6.66 10.60
CA ALA A 136 -29.09 -6.93 11.27
C ALA A 136 -28.41 -8.26 10.86
N ALA A 137 -28.18 -8.46 9.57
CA ALA A 137 -27.38 -9.53 9.01
C ALA A 137 -25.91 -9.09 8.97
N GLU A 138 -25.01 -10.04 9.20
CA GLU A 138 -23.56 -9.82 9.13
C GLU A 138 -23.10 -9.37 7.73
N VAL A 139 -23.83 -9.79 6.69
CA VAL A 139 -23.62 -9.36 5.30
C VAL A 139 -24.94 -8.85 4.72
N THR A 140 -24.92 -7.64 4.15
CA THR A 140 -26.07 -7.00 3.51
C THR A 140 -25.79 -6.75 2.04
N THR A 141 -26.78 -7.02 1.19
CA THR A 141 -26.73 -6.65 -0.23
C THR A 141 -26.88 -5.15 -0.35
N VAL A 142 -26.10 -4.53 -1.24
CA VAL A 142 -26.18 -3.10 -1.54
C VAL A 142 -26.74 -2.94 -2.94
N SER A 143 -27.80 -2.15 -3.10
CA SER A 143 -28.44 -2.02 -4.41
C SER A 143 -27.73 -0.96 -5.27
N ARG A 144 -27.43 0.20 -4.68
CA ARG A 144 -26.88 1.34 -5.43
C ARG A 144 -25.78 2.05 -4.63
N PRO A 145 -24.56 1.49 -4.61
CA PRO A 145 -23.46 2.07 -3.84
C PRO A 145 -23.00 3.40 -4.48
N HIS A 146 -23.02 4.47 -3.68
CA HIS A 146 -22.43 5.76 -4.03
C HIS A 146 -21.18 5.97 -3.18
N ILE A 147 -20.02 5.95 -3.82
CA ILE A 147 -18.71 6.06 -3.16
C ILE A 147 -18.12 7.44 -3.43
N HIS A 148 -17.73 8.15 -2.37
CA HIS A 148 -16.96 9.37 -2.46
C HIS A 148 -15.56 9.15 -1.89
N VAL A 149 -14.56 9.64 -2.62
CA VAL A 149 -13.15 9.55 -2.24
C VAL A 149 -12.51 10.93 -2.30
N SER A 150 -11.38 11.11 -1.61
CA SER A 150 -10.57 12.31 -1.78
C SER A 150 -10.02 12.41 -3.21
N HIS A 151 -9.63 13.61 -3.62
CA HIS A 151 -9.06 13.86 -4.94
C HIS A 151 -7.85 12.97 -5.22
N GLU A 152 -6.96 12.83 -4.25
CA GLU A 152 -5.73 12.03 -4.36
C GLU A 152 -6.05 10.54 -4.57
N ALA A 153 -7.05 10.01 -3.87
CA ALA A 153 -7.50 8.64 -4.06
C ALA A 153 -8.21 8.46 -5.41
N GLY A 154 -8.97 9.45 -5.86
CA GLY A 154 -9.57 9.46 -7.19
C GLY A 154 -8.54 9.36 -8.32
N LEU A 155 -7.40 10.03 -8.18
CA LEU A 155 -6.28 9.94 -9.13
C LEU A 155 -5.62 8.56 -9.16
N ALA A 156 -5.66 7.80 -8.06
CA ALA A 156 -5.08 6.46 -7.99
C ALA A 156 -5.98 5.36 -8.58
N LEU A 157 -7.28 5.63 -8.79
CA LEU A 157 -8.24 4.62 -9.26
C LEU A 157 -7.93 4.06 -10.65
N PRO A 158 -7.61 4.87 -11.69
CA PRO A 158 -7.27 4.34 -13.00
C PRO A 158 -6.11 3.35 -12.95
N ASP A 159 -5.05 3.71 -12.22
CA ASP A 159 -3.87 2.84 -12.05
C ASP A 159 -4.22 1.57 -11.28
N ALA A 160 -5.07 1.65 -10.25
CA ALA A 160 -5.56 0.47 -9.55
C ALA A 160 -6.38 -0.45 -10.48
N LEU A 161 -7.22 0.10 -11.35
CA LEU A 161 -7.98 -0.70 -12.31
C LEU A 161 -7.05 -1.46 -13.27
N GLU A 162 -6.07 -0.77 -13.87
CA GLU A 162 -5.15 -1.35 -14.85
C GLU A 162 -4.15 -2.31 -14.22
N SER A 163 -3.51 -1.89 -13.13
CA SER A 163 -2.38 -2.61 -12.53
C SER A 163 -2.80 -3.66 -11.51
N ARG A 164 -4.04 -3.61 -10.98
CA ARG A 164 -4.55 -4.59 -10.01
C ARG A 164 -5.72 -5.37 -10.59
N LEU A 165 -6.84 -4.71 -10.90
CA LEU A 165 -8.09 -5.40 -11.25
C LEU A 165 -7.97 -6.18 -12.56
N ARG A 166 -7.44 -5.57 -13.62
CA ARG A 166 -7.15 -6.27 -14.88
C ARG A 166 -6.11 -7.38 -14.76
N LYS A 167 -5.31 -7.36 -13.68
CA LYS A 167 -4.36 -8.41 -13.32
C LYS A 167 -4.95 -9.44 -12.36
N GLY A 168 -6.27 -9.45 -12.15
CA GLY A 168 -6.96 -10.42 -11.29
C GLY A 168 -6.72 -10.22 -9.80
N ARG A 169 -6.32 -9.01 -9.37
CA ARG A 169 -6.04 -8.68 -7.96
C ARG A 169 -7.00 -7.62 -7.45
N HIS A 170 -7.33 -7.69 -6.17
CA HIS A 170 -8.15 -6.68 -5.51
C HIS A 170 -7.37 -5.38 -5.25
N PHE A 171 -8.12 -4.31 -5.01
CA PHE A 171 -7.62 -3.05 -4.48
C PHE A 171 -8.58 -2.48 -3.43
N THR A 172 -8.05 -1.99 -2.31
CA THR A 172 -8.87 -1.55 -1.18
C THR A 172 -8.62 -0.08 -0.83
N LEU A 173 -9.69 0.70 -0.75
CA LEU A 173 -9.71 2.03 -0.19
C LEU A 173 -10.04 1.90 1.30
N VAL A 174 -9.14 2.36 2.17
CA VAL A 174 -9.32 2.31 3.62
C VAL A 174 -9.63 3.71 4.13
N SER A 175 -10.71 3.87 4.90
CA SER A 175 -11.05 5.17 5.47
C SER A 175 -10.01 5.62 6.49
N ALA A 176 -9.51 6.83 6.33
CA ALA A 176 -8.62 7.49 7.28
C ALA A 176 -9.33 7.90 8.59
N GLY A 177 -10.67 8.03 8.56
CA GLY A 177 -11.47 8.36 9.74
C GLY A 177 -11.76 7.08 10.54
N GLY A 178 -11.65 7.14 11.87
CA GLY A 178 -11.74 6.00 12.79
C GLY A 178 -13.06 5.19 12.83
N GLY A 179 -13.90 5.29 11.80
CA GLY A 179 -15.11 4.47 11.62
C GLY A 179 -14.85 3.08 11.03
N GLY A 180 -13.61 2.74 10.66
CA GLY A 180 -13.25 1.37 10.27
C GLY A 180 -13.86 0.88 8.96
N HIS A 181 -14.33 1.79 8.10
CA HIS A 181 -14.91 1.43 6.82
C HIS A 181 -13.85 1.29 5.73
N ALA A 182 -14.05 0.32 4.84
CA ALA A 182 -13.22 0.12 3.66
C ALA A 182 -14.09 -0.29 2.48
N VAL A 183 -13.66 0.09 1.27
CA VAL A 183 -14.27 -0.35 0.01
C VAL A 183 -13.24 -1.15 -0.76
N SER A 184 -13.55 -2.41 -1.04
CA SER A 184 -12.65 -3.28 -1.83
C SER A 184 -13.23 -3.51 -3.21
N LEU A 185 -12.46 -3.14 -4.22
CA LEU A 185 -12.74 -3.45 -5.62
C LEU A 185 -12.14 -4.83 -5.92
N VAL A 186 -12.99 -5.76 -6.37
CA VAL A 186 -12.62 -7.16 -6.54
C VAL A 186 -12.96 -7.64 -7.96
N PRO A 187 -11.98 -8.17 -8.73
CA PRO A 187 -12.26 -8.84 -10.00
C PRO A 187 -12.73 -10.28 -9.74
N SER A 188 -13.41 -10.89 -10.73
CA SER A 188 -13.99 -12.25 -10.63
C SER A 188 -12.98 -13.35 -10.29
N ALA A 189 -11.68 -13.13 -10.53
CA ALA A 189 -10.62 -14.07 -10.17
C ALA A 189 -10.37 -14.17 -8.64
N VAL A 190 -10.80 -13.19 -7.84
CA VAL A 190 -10.55 -13.17 -6.39
C VAL A 190 -11.56 -14.05 -5.66
N ARG A 191 -11.06 -14.97 -4.82
CA ARG A 191 -11.87 -15.89 -4.02
C ARG A 191 -12.06 -15.38 -2.58
N GLY A 192 -13.03 -15.96 -1.88
CA GLY A 192 -13.30 -15.64 -0.46
C GLY A 192 -13.96 -14.28 -0.24
N VAL A 193 -14.59 -13.74 -1.29
CA VAL A 193 -15.34 -12.48 -1.25
C VAL A 193 -16.83 -12.75 -1.02
N VAL A 194 -17.54 -11.75 -0.53
CA VAL A 194 -18.99 -11.82 -0.24
C VAL A 194 -19.87 -11.40 -1.43
N VAL A 195 -19.25 -11.01 -2.54
CA VAL A 195 -19.92 -10.58 -3.78
C VAL A 195 -19.76 -11.62 -4.87
N THR A 196 -20.70 -11.66 -5.82
CA THR A 196 -20.66 -12.50 -7.02
C THR A 196 -20.96 -11.66 -8.27
N GLU A 197 -20.91 -12.24 -9.47
CA GLU A 197 -21.31 -11.51 -10.67
C GLU A 197 -22.81 -11.15 -10.66
N GLU A 198 -23.65 -11.96 -10.01
CA GLU A 198 -25.09 -11.72 -9.84
C GLU A 198 -25.38 -10.74 -8.69
N LEU A 199 -24.53 -10.71 -7.66
CA LEU A 199 -24.63 -9.84 -6.49
C LEU A 199 -23.32 -9.03 -6.35
N PRO A 200 -23.10 -8.02 -7.21
CA PRO A 200 -21.81 -7.35 -7.34
C PRO A 200 -21.47 -6.43 -6.17
N TYR A 201 -22.45 -6.05 -5.35
CA TYR A 201 -22.27 -5.13 -4.23
C TYR A 201 -22.84 -5.71 -2.94
N ALA A 202 -21.99 -5.79 -1.92
CA ALA A 202 -22.37 -6.21 -0.58
C ALA A 202 -21.48 -5.51 0.45
N ALA A 203 -22.02 -5.33 1.64
CA ALA A 203 -21.32 -4.80 2.80
C ALA A 203 -21.27 -5.86 3.91
N ARG A 204 -20.16 -5.89 4.65
CA ARG A 204 -20.00 -6.73 5.85
C ARG A 204 -19.48 -5.84 6.98
N GLY A 205 -20.18 -5.80 8.10
CA GLY A 205 -19.84 -4.95 9.25
C GLY A 205 -20.92 -4.93 10.31
#